data_AF-A0A2V8YJZ7-F1
#
_entry.id   AF-A0A2V8YJZ7-F1
#
_cell.length_a   1.000
_cell.length_b   1.000
_cell.length_c   1.000
_cell.angle_alpha   90.00
_cell.angle_beta   90.00
_cell.angle_gamma   90.00
#
_symmetry.space_group_name_H-M   'P 1'
#
loop_
_entity.id
_entity.type
_entity.pdbx_description
1 polymer ?
#
loop_
_entity_poly.entity_id
_entity_poly.type
_entity_poly.pdbx_seq_one_letter_code
_entity_poly.pdbx_strand_id
1 'polypeptide(L)'
;NFSYSNPAQLINADPLFLNPPSLSIGAYSTSLAPSLLGTGLTLPATSPAYNHGIDPSTLSGLASAIVSDLKNYIYVDINGTARPQGGGSDLGAYQH
;
A
#
# COMPACT_ATOMS: atom_id res chain seq x y z
N ASN A 1 -2.94 -17.48 17.28
CA ASN A 1 -1.76 -16.95 16.58
C ASN A 1 -1.90 -17.35 15.13
N PHE A 2 -2.09 -16.39 14.21
CA PHE A 2 -2.30 -16.68 12.79
C PHE A 2 -0.94 -16.65 12.09
N SER A 3 -0.34 -17.82 11.86
CA SER A 3 0.83 -17.94 10.99
C SER A 3 0.37 -18.49 9.65
N TYR A 4 0.47 -17.66 8.61
CA TYR A 4 0.13 -18.05 7.25
C TYR A 4 1.40 -18.51 6.53
N SER A 5 1.31 -19.61 5.78
CA SER A 5 2.42 -20.17 5.01
C SER A 5 2.89 -19.22 3.89
N ASN A 6 2.00 -18.37 3.38
CA ASN A 6 2.33 -17.28 2.48
C ASN A 6 2.05 -15.93 3.17
N PRO A 7 3.07 -15.11 3.46
CA PRO A 7 2.89 -13.80 4.08
C PRO A 7 2.17 -12.78 3.18
N ALA A 8 2.08 -13.02 1.87
CA ALA A 8 1.37 -12.18 0.91
C ALA A 8 -0.06 -12.67 0.59
N GLN A 9 -0.57 -13.68 1.30
CA GLN A 9 -1.92 -14.18 1.08
C GLN A 9 -2.97 -13.16 1.57
N LEU A 10 -3.89 -12.79 0.68
CA LEU A 10 -5.11 -12.07 1.06
C LEU A 10 -6.06 -13.01 1.80
N ILE A 11 -6.56 -12.57 2.95
CA ILE A 11 -7.50 -13.32 3.78
C ILE A 11 -8.83 -12.58 3.80
N ASN A 12 -9.88 -13.25 3.34
CA ASN A 12 -11.25 -12.81 3.56
C ASN A 12 -11.78 -13.55 4.79
N ALA A 13 -11.76 -12.89 5.94
CA ALA A 13 -12.24 -13.43 7.20
C ALA A 13 -12.94 -12.33 8.00
N ASP A 14 -13.84 -12.74 8.90
CA ASP A 14 -14.39 -11.86 9.93
C ASP A 14 -13.39 -11.82 11.11
N PRO A 15 -12.64 -10.72 11.29
CA PRO A 15 -11.64 -10.67 12.35
C PRO A 15 -12.33 -10.62 13.72
N LEU A 16 -11.95 -11.54 14.61
CA LEU A 16 -12.40 -11.51 15.99
C LEU A 16 -11.72 -10.34 16.71
N PHE A 17 -12.43 -9.22 16.88
CA PHE A 17 -11.91 -8.08 17.62
C PHE A 17 -11.99 -8.34 19.13
N LEU A 18 -10.92 -8.06 19.87
CA LEU A 18 -10.95 -7.98 21.33
C LEU A 18 -11.83 -6.81 21.81
N ASN A 19 -11.81 -5.70 21.07
CA ASN A 19 -12.67 -4.53 21.28
C ASN A 19 -13.15 -4.05 19.90
N PRO A 20 -14.29 -4.57 19.39
CA PRO A 20 -14.78 -4.16 18.08
C PRO A 20 -15.17 -2.67 18.09
N PRO A 21 -14.85 -1.91 17.03
CA PRO A 21 -15.38 -0.56 16.88
C PRO A 21 -16.90 -0.62 16.78
N SER A 22 -17.60 0.34 17.38
CA SER A 22 -19.05 0.48 17.21
C SER A 22 -19.34 0.90 15.77
N LEU A 23 -19.93 0.00 15.00
CA LEU A 23 -20.33 0.27 13.63
C LEU A 23 -21.80 0.74 13.62
N SER A 24 -22.07 1.90 13.02
CA SER A 24 -23.45 2.29 12.74
C SER A 24 -24.05 1.34 11.70
N ILE A 25 -25.35 1.04 11.83
CA ILE A 25 -26.08 0.26 10.83
C ILE A 25 -25.89 0.94 9.47
N GLY A 26 -25.33 0.19 8.51
CA GLY A 26 -25.14 0.63 7.13
C GLY A 26 -23.80 1.30 6.82
N ALA A 27 -22.87 1.44 7.78
CA ALA A 27 -21.62 2.18 7.59
C ALA A 27 -20.79 1.72 6.37
N TYR A 28 -20.81 0.41 6.06
CA TYR A 28 -20.05 -0.18 4.95
C TYR A 28 -20.91 -1.11 4.08
N SER A 29 -22.24 -1.11 4.26
CA SER A 29 -23.12 -2.07 3.57
C SER A 29 -23.15 -1.86 2.06
N THR A 30 -22.71 -0.70 1.58
CA THR A 30 -22.57 -0.35 0.16
C THR A 30 -21.13 -0.31 -0.31
N SER A 31 -20.15 -0.57 0.56
CA SER A 31 -18.74 -0.59 0.17
C SER A 31 -18.46 -1.76 -0.75
N LEU A 32 -17.68 -1.51 -1.81
CA LEU A 32 -17.21 -2.57 -2.69
C LEU A 32 -16.33 -3.54 -1.89
N ALA A 33 -16.61 -4.83 -1.99
CA ALA A 33 -15.73 -5.86 -1.44
C ALA A 33 -14.31 -5.68 -2.03
N PRO A 34 -13.24 -5.60 -1.22
CA PRO A 34 -11.90 -5.33 -1.74
C PRO A 34 -11.43 -6.30 -2.83
N SER A 35 -11.87 -7.56 -2.79
CA SER A 35 -11.56 -8.57 -3.81
C SER A 35 -12.10 -8.24 -5.21
N LEU A 36 -13.07 -7.31 -5.31
CA LEU A 36 -13.65 -6.85 -6.56
C LEU A 36 -12.95 -5.61 -7.13
N LEU A 37 -11.94 -5.06 -6.43
CA LEU A 37 -11.23 -3.87 -6.91
C LEU A 37 -10.44 -4.15 -8.19
N GLY A 38 -9.91 -5.36 -8.39
CA GLY A 38 -9.08 -5.69 -9.56
C GLY A 38 -7.93 -4.67 -9.73
N THR A 39 -7.88 -4.02 -10.89
CA THR A 39 -6.95 -2.91 -11.17
C THR A 39 -7.56 -1.53 -10.93
N GLY A 40 -8.72 -1.42 -10.29
CA GLY A 40 -9.47 -0.16 -10.10
C GLY A 40 -8.75 0.92 -9.29
N LEU A 41 -7.59 0.61 -8.70
CA LEU A 41 -6.73 1.54 -7.99
C LEU A 41 -5.49 1.97 -8.79
N THR A 42 -5.29 1.49 -10.02
CA THR A 42 -4.19 1.94 -10.89
C THR A 42 -4.39 3.42 -11.24
N LEU A 43 -3.31 4.19 -11.25
CA LEU A 43 -3.38 5.63 -11.50
C LEU A 43 -3.73 5.92 -12.97
N PRO A 44 -4.76 6.75 -13.24
CA PRO A 44 -4.92 7.36 -14.55
C PRO A 44 -3.81 8.39 -14.79
N ALA A 45 -3.44 8.62 -16.05
CA ALA A 45 -2.38 9.58 -16.42
C ALA A 45 -2.68 11.04 -15.99
N THR A 46 -3.94 11.37 -15.72
CA THR A 46 -4.37 12.68 -15.22
C THR A 46 -4.38 12.78 -13.69
N SER A 47 -3.94 11.73 -12.99
CA SER A 47 -3.97 11.68 -11.54
C SER A 47 -3.03 12.72 -10.92
N PRO A 48 -3.45 13.46 -9.88
CA PRO A 48 -2.55 14.33 -9.12
C PRO A 48 -1.52 13.54 -8.29
N ALA A 49 -1.62 12.21 -8.25
CA ALA A 49 -0.61 11.36 -7.63
C ALA A 49 0.59 11.06 -8.55
N TYR A 50 0.47 11.35 -9.85
CA TYR A 50 1.48 11.08 -10.85
C TYR A 50 2.76 11.90 -10.62
N ASN A 51 3.92 11.26 -10.50
CA ASN A 51 5.24 11.89 -10.27
C ASN A 51 5.35 12.81 -9.03
N HIS A 52 4.46 12.67 -8.05
CA HIS A 52 4.42 13.54 -6.86
C HIS A 52 4.99 12.91 -5.58
N GLY A 53 5.50 11.70 -5.67
CA GLY A 53 6.19 10.98 -4.60
C GLY A 53 7.65 11.41 -4.41
N ILE A 54 8.10 11.29 -3.17
CA ILE A 54 9.51 11.44 -2.77
C ILE A 54 10.22 10.08 -2.77
N ASP A 55 11.55 10.08 -2.76
CA ASP A 55 12.32 8.90 -2.36
C ASP A 55 12.53 8.95 -0.84
N PRO A 56 11.85 8.11 -0.04
CA PRO A 56 11.95 8.17 1.41
C PRO A 56 13.35 7.82 1.93
N SER A 57 14.17 7.11 1.15
CA SER A 57 15.56 6.78 1.53
C SER A 57 16.49 8.00 1.54
N THR A 58 16.03 9.12 0.97
CA THR A 58 16.76 10.40 0.91
C THR A 58 16.38 11.37 2.03
N LEU A 59 15.43 10.99 2.90
CA LEU A 59 15.03 11.82 4.04
C LEU A 59 16.17 12.00 5.04
N SER A 60 16.39 13.25 5.44
CA SER A 60 17.44 13.59 6.39
C SER A 60 17.11 13.07 7.80
N GLY A 61 18.16 12.68 8.54
CA GLY A 61 18.03 12.21 9.92
C GLY A 61 17.61 10.75 10.08
N LEU A 62 17.42 9.99 8.99
CA LEU A 62 17.20 8.55 9.08
C LEU A 62 18.47 7.80 9.46
N ALA A 63 18.35 6.81 10.34
CA ALA A 63 19.45 5.90 10.67
C ALA A 63 19.82 5.04 9.44
N SER A 64 21.10 4.75 9.28
CA SER A 64 21.61 3.99 8.12
C SER A 64 20.96 2.60 7.98
N ALA A 65 20.67 1.92 9.09
CA ALA A 65 19.96 0.65 9.09
C ALA A 65 18.54 0.77 8.52
N ILE A 66 17.81 1.83 8.89
CA ILE A 66 16.46 2.11 8.37
C ILE A 66 16.53 2.37 6.86
N VAL A 67 17.50 3.16 6.41
CA VAL A 67 17.72 3.42 4.97
C VAL A 67 18.01 2.12 4.22
N SER A 68 18.87 1.26 4.77
CA SER A 68 19.20 -0.05 4.19
C SER A 68 17.96 -0.91 4.02
N ASP A 69 17.12 -0.99 5.07
CA ASP A 69 15.92 -1.81 5.05
C ASP A 69 14.86 -1.25 4.09
N LEU A 70 14.64 0.07 4.08
CA LEU A 70 13.69 0.71 3.17
C LEU A 70 13.97 0.38 1.71
N LYS A 71 15.24 0.43 1.29
CA LYS A 71 15.64 0.21 -0.10
C LYS A 71 15.24 -1.17 -0.65
N ASN A 72 14.97 -2.14 0.21
CA ASN A 72 14.47 -3.45 -0.18
C ASN A 72 12.99 -3.43 -0.62
N TYR A 73 12.23 -2.39 -0.28
CA TYR A 73 10.77 -2.37 -0.43
C TYR A 73 10.21 -1.17 -1.22
N ILE A 74 10.97 -0.09 -1.39
CA ILE A 74 10.42 1.17 -1.95
C ILE A 74 10.60 1.37 -3.46
N TYR A 75 11.43 0.55 -4.12
CA TYR A 75 11.78 0.75 -5.54
C TYR A 75 10.97 -0.10 -6.52
N VAL A 76 9.96 -0.80 -6.02
CA VAL A 76 9.06 -1.63 -6.81
C VAL A 76 7.65 -1.42 -6.27
N ASP A 77 6.67 -1.23 -7.15
CA ASP A 77 5.27 -1.09 -6.78
C ASP A 77 4.61 -2.46 -6.47
N ILE A 78 3.33 -2.46 -6.12
CA ILE A 78 2.60 -3.69 -5.77
C ILE A 78 2.48 -4.70 -6.94
N ASN A 79 2.65 -4.26 -8.18
CA ASN A 79 2.59 -5.08 -9.39
C ASN A 79 3.98 -5.47 -9.94
N GLY A 80 5.06 -5.04 -9.30
CA GLY A 80 6.42 -5.30 -9.80
C GLY A 80 6.99 -4.19 -10.69
N THR A 81 6.29 -3.07 -10.88
CA THR A 81 6.75 -1.94 -11.69
C THR A 81 7.85 -1.17 -10.95
N ALA A 82 8.96 -0.90 -11.62
CA ALA A 82 10.08 -0.16 -11.05
C ALA A 82 9.68 1.28 -10.74
N ARG A 83 10.06 1.77 -9.56
CA ARG A 83 9.89 3.17 -9.15
C ARG A 83 11.20 3.94 -9.36
N PRO A 84 11.13 5.21 -9.83
CA PRO A 84 12.32 6.03 -9.99
C PRO A 84 12.99 6.32 -8.63
N GLN A 85 14.32 6.24 -8.60
CA GLN A 85 15.13 6.58 -7.43
C GLN A 85 15.41 8.07 -7.40
N GLY A 86 15.47 8.65 -6.19
CA GLY A 86 15.74 10.09 -6.02
C GLY A 86 14.53 11.01 -6.18
N GLY A 87 13.34 10.49 -6.52
CA GLY A 87 12.08 11.23 -6.56
C GLY A 87 11.27 10.98 -7.83
N GLY A 88 10.08 11.58 -7.90
CA GLY A 88 9.20 11.46 -9.06
C GLY A 88 8.50 10.11 -9.16
N SER A 89 8.42 9.36 -8.06
CA SER A 89 7.57 8.17 -7.98
C SER A 89 6.11 8.59 -7.89
N ASP A 90 5.19 7.70 -8.23
CA ASP A 90 3.77 7.97 -8.03
C ASP A 90 3.38 7.79 -6.56
N LEU A 91 2.48 8.65 -6.08
CA LEU A 91 1.88 8.48 -4.76
C LEU A 91 0.95 7.28 -4.73
N GLY A 92 1.04 6.50 -3.65
CA GLY A 92 0.22 5.30 -3.45
C GLY A 92 0.93 4.02 -3.87
N ALA A 93 0.17 2.93 -4.00
CA ALA A 93 0.71 1.58 -4.15
C ALA A 93 1.16 1.23 -5.58
N TYR A 94 0.69 1.95 -6.59
CA TYR A 94 0.94 1.69 -8.01
C TYR A 94 1.89 2.74 -8.61
N GLN A 95 2.64 2.33 -9.62
CA GLN A 95 3.45 3.18 -10.48
C GLN A 95 2.92 3.08 -11.92
N HIS A 96 2.71 4.22 -12.58
CA HIS A 96 2.37 4.35 -13.99
C HIS A 96 3.62 4.46 -14.87
#